data_AF-A0A931DEC4-F1
#
_entry.id   AF-A0A931DEC4-F1
#
_cell.length_a   1.000
_cell.length_b   1.000
_cell.length_c   1.000
_cell.angle_alpha   90.00
_cell.angle_beta   90.00
_cell.angle_gamma   90.00
#
_symmetry.space_group_name_H-M   'P 1'
#
loop_
_entity.id
_entity.type
_entity.pdbx_description
1 polymer ?
#
loop_
_entity_poly.entity_id
_entity_poly.type
_entity_poly.pdbx_seq_one_letter_code
_entity_poly.pdbx_strand_id
1 'polypeptide(L)'
;MPGTVRLAVSLMLIIAVVQIAGVSLGFMAADEMRAELEAAYSADEYVGADDVNAKVRESLIGGIVLTGLLSALWSWMAVKYRSGRRWARITGTILFGLFTFLWVLWLGVFNGEPPPGSLDPGEHMLLATPAANAAMWVLALVIVVLSWTPPADRHFRRARRP
;
A
#
# COMPACT_ATOMS: atom_id res chain seq x y z
N MET A 1 27.48 2.65 -5.67
CA MET A 1 26.25 3.12 -5.00
C MET A 1 26.45 3.03 -3.49
N PRO A 2 26.19 4.08 -2.71
CA PRO A 2 26.37 4.05 -1.24
C PRO A 2 25.49 3.00 -0.56
N GLY A 3 25.93 2.48 0.59
CA GLY A 3 25.17 1.49 1.36
C GLY A 3 23.76 1.96 1.73
N THR A 4 23.61 3.23 2.11
CA THR A 4 22.31 3.83 2.47
C THR A 4 21.32 3.84 1.30
N VAL A 5 21.78 4.15 0.09
CA VAL A 5 20.93 4.14 -1.11
C VAL A 5 20.56 2.71 -1.49
N ARG A 6 21.50 1.75 -1.33
CA ARG A 6 21.24 0.34 -1.63
C ARG A 6 20.18 -0.23 -0.68
N LEU A 7 20.29 0.08 0.61
CA LEU A 7 19.31 -0.28 1.62
C LEU A 7 17.94 0.31 1.30
N ALA A 8 17.86 1.61 0.97
CA ALA A 8 16.59 2.25 0.58
C ALA A 8 15.95 1.56 -0.64
N VAL A 9 16.74 1.22 -1.67
CA VAL A 9 16.25 0.49 -2.85
C VAL A 9 15.75 -0.91 -2.49
N SER A 10 16.48 -1.64 -1.64
CA SER A 10 16.04 -2.95 -1.17
C SER A 10 14.74 -2.86 -0.39
N LEU A 11 14.59 -1.87 0.49
CA LEU A 11 13.34 -1.65 1.25
C LEU A 11 12.16 -1.32 0.34
N MET A 12 12.35 -0.49 -0.69
CA MET A 12 11.30 -0.21 -1.68
C MET A 12 10.83 -1.46 -2.42
N LEU A 13 11.76 -2.35 -2.77
CA LEU A 13 11.42 -3.62 -3.41
C LEU A 13 10.76 -4.61 -2.45
N ILE A 14 11.20 -4.65 -1.17
CA ILE A 14 10.55 -5.44 -0.13
C ILE A 14 9.10 -4.99 0.04
N ILE A 15 8.85 -3.67 0.13
CA ILE A 15 7.49 -3.10 0.19
C ILE A 15 6.64 -3.57 -1.00
N ALA A 16 7.17 -3.50 -2.23
CA ALA A 16 6.45 -3.94 -3.42
C ALA A 16 6.12 -5.45 -3.38
N VAL A 17 7.05 -6.29 -2.92
CA VAL A 17 6.83 -7.74 -2.79
C VAL A 17 5.81 -8.05 -1.69
N VAL A 18 5.91 -7.37 -0.55
CA VAL A 18 4.96 -7.52 0.57
C VAL A 18 3.54 -7.15 0.12
N GLN A 19 3.40 -6.09 -0.68
CA GLN A 19 2.13 -5.69 -1.27
C GLN A 19 1.51 -6.78 -2.15
N ILE A 20 2.29 -7.32 -3.08
CA ILE A 20 1.83 -8.43 -3.94
C ILE A 20 1.43 -9.64 -3.09
N ALA A 21 2.26 -10.01 -2.10
CA ALA A 21 1.98 -11.13 -1.20
C ALA A 21 0.69 -10.91 -0.40
N GLY A 22 0.44 -9.68 0.09
CA GLY A 22 -0.77 -9.34 0.82
C GLY A 22 -2.05 -9.53 -0.01
N VAL A 23 -2.03 -9.14 -1.29
CA VAL A 23 -3.14 -9.42 -2.23
C VAL A 23 -3.32 -10.92 -2.43
N SER A 24 -2.23 -11.65 -2.68
CA SER A 24 -2.30 -13.10 -2.90
C SER A 24 -2.93 -13.84 -1.72
N LEU A 25 -2.64 -13.39 -0.49
CA LEU A 25 -3.29 -13.91 0.71
C LEU A 25 -4.76 -13.48 0.79
N GLY A 26 -5.12 -12.26 0.38
CA GLY A 26 -6.52 -11.83 0.27
C GLY A 26 -7.34 -12.70 -0.68
N PHE A 27 -6.75 -13.20 -1.77
CA PHE A 27 -7.41 -14.17 -2.65
C PHE A 27 -7.75 -15.49 -1.96
N MET A 28 -6.92 -15.93 -1.01
CA MET A 28 -7.17 -17.16 -0.24
C MET A 28 -8.30 -16.96 0.77
N ALA A 29 -8.56 -15.72 1.19
CA ALA A 29 -9.65 -15.35 2.10
C ALA A 29 -10.98 -15.02 1.36
N ALA A 30 -11.05 -15.23 0.04
CA ALA A 30 -12.24 -14.87 -0.75
C ALA A 30 -13.52 -15.61 -0.28
N ASP A 31 -13.36 -16.86 0.19
CA ASP A 31 -14.48 -17.64 0.73
C ASP A 31 -14.99 -17.07 2.07
N GLU A 32 -14.10 -16.57 2.92
CA GLU A 32 -14.45 -15.90 4.18
C GLU A 32 -15.16 -14.56 3.90
N MET A 33 -14.66 -13.77 2.95
CA MET A 33 -15.31 -12.53 2.52
C MET A 33 -16.75 -12.77 2.03
N ARG A 34 -16.96 -13.88 1.30
CA ARG A 34 -18.29 -14.27 0.83
C ARG A 34 -19.20 -14.67 2.00
N ALA A 35 -18.69 -15.48 2.93
CA ALA A 35 -19.47 -15.92 4.09
C ALA A 35 -19.90 -14.75 4.99
N GLU A 36 -19.02 -13.76 5.18
CA GLU A 36 -19.34 -12.55 5.96
C GLU A 36 -20.39 -11.67 5.27
N LEU A 37 -20.31 -11.53 3.94
CA LEU A 37 -21.35 -10.83 3.18
C LEU A 37 -22.69 -11.53 3.26
N GLU A 38 -22.70 -12.85 3.08
CA GLU A 38 -23.92 -13.65 3.19
C GLU A 38 -24.53 -13.48 4.60
N ALA A 39 -23.71 -13.43 5.66
CA ALA A 39 -24.16 -13.15 7.02
C ALA A 39 -24.69 -11.72 7.20
N ALA A 40 -24.05 -10.71 6.61
CA ALA A 40 -24.49 -9.32 6.66
C ALA A 40 -25.80 -9.09 5.88
N TYR A 41 -26.00 -9.80 4.77
CA TYR A 41 -27.16 -9.66 3.88
C TYR A 41 -28.35 -10.52 4.26
N SER A 42 -28.16 -11.64 4.96
CA SER A 42 -29.29 -12.43 5.49
C SER A 42 -30.10 -11.69 6.56
N ALA A 43 -29.60 -10.55 7.07
CA ALA A 43 -30.35 -9.64 7.93
C ALA A 43 -31.27 -8.66 7.17
N ASP A 44 -31.13 -8.52 5.86
CA ASP A 44 -31.85 -7.56 5.02
C ASP A 44 -32.56 -8.32 3.87
N GLU A 45 -33.88 -8.47 3.95
CA GLU A 45 -34.72 -9.42 3.17
C GLU A 45 -34.70 -9.20 1.63
N TYR A 46 -33.95 -8.21 1.13
CA TYR A 46 -34.00 -7.71 -0.24
C TYR A 46 -32.74 -7.91 -1.10
N VAL A 47 -31.67 -8.52 -0.58
CA VAL A 47 -30.39 -8.62 -1.33
C VAL A 47 -30.17 -10.02 -1.89
N GLY A 48 -30.07 -10.13 -3.21
CA GLY A 48 -29.91 -11.40 -3.91
C GLY A 48 -28.47 -11.91 -3.91
N ALA A 49 -28.27 -13.21 -4.14
CA ALA A 49 -26.94 -13.83 -4.25
C ALA A 49 -26.05 -13.20 -5.36
N ASP A 50 -26.68 -12.57 -6.36
CA ASP A 50 -26.00 -11.84 -7.43
C ASP A 50 -25.31 -10.56 -6.93
N ASP A 51 -25.88 -9.88 -5.93
CA ASP A 51 -25.31 -8.67 -5.34
C ASP A 51 -24.06 -9.00 -4.50
N VAL A 52 -24.08 -10.12 -3.78
CA VAL A 52 -22.93 -10.62 -3.02
C VAL A 52 -21.76 -10.94 -3.96
N ASN A 53 -22.03 -11.71 -5.02
CA ASN A 53 -21.02 -12.06 -6.02
C ASN A 53 -20.44 -10.83 -6.72
N ALA A 54 -21.29 -9.85 -7.06
CA ALA A 54 -20.85 -8.60 -7.67
C ALA A 54 -19.89 -7.83 -6.75
N LYS A 55 -20.22 -7.70 -5.46
CA LYS A 55 -19.39 -7.02 -4.46
C LYS A 55 -18.05 -7.72 -4.24
N VAL A 56 -18.02 -9.04 -4.05
CA VAL A 56 -16.76 -9.79 -3.92
C VAL A 56 -15.88 -9.57 -5.15
N ARG A 57 -16.46 -9.64 -6.36
CA ARG A 57 -15.72 -9.41 -7.61
C ARG A 57 -15.15 -8.00 -7.69
N GLU A 58 -15.94 -6.98 -7.35
CA GLU A 58 -15.52 -5.58 -7.35
C GLU A 58 -14.37 -5.34 -6.36
N SER A 59 -14.47 -5.87 -5.13
CA SER A 59 -13.41 -5.77 -4.13
C SER A 59 -12.12 -6.44 -4.58
N LEU A 60 -12.18 -7.65 -5.14
CA LEU A 60 -11.00 -8.36 -5.64
C LEU A 60 -10.32 -7.61 -6.80
N ILE A 61 -11.10 -7.13 -7.78
CA ILE A 61 -10.56 -6.36 -8.90
C ILE A 61 -9.95 -5.05 -8.41
N GLY A 62 -10.65 -4.32 -7.55
CA GLY A 62 -10.15 -3.08 -6.94
C GLY A 62 -8.84 -3.30 -6.19
N GLY A 63 -8.77 -4.36 -5.37
CA GLY A 63 -7.58 -4.74 -4.62
C GLY A 63 -6.39 -5.09 -5.52
N ILE A 64 -6.59 -5.87 -6.59
CA ILE A 64 -5.54 -6.17 -7.57
C ILE A 64 -5.03 -4.90 -8.23
N VAL A 65 -5.93 -4.09 -8.78
CA VAL A 65 -5.56 -2.90 -9.57
C VAL A 65 -4.79 -1.92 -8.69
N LEU A 66 -5.33 -1.59 -7.51
CA LEU A 66 -4.70 -0.66 -6.59
C LEU A 66 -3.33 -1.16 -6.15
N THR A 67 -3.23 -2.43 -5.74
CA THR A 67 -1.97 -2.98 -5.24
C THR A 67 -0.93 -3.13 -6.35
N GLY A 68 -1.36 -3.49 -7.56
CA GLY A 68 -0.48 -3.53 -8.74
C GLY A 68 0.11 -2.16 -9.04
N LEU A 69 -0.72 -1.10 -8.99
CA LEU A 69 -0.26 0.29 -9.17
C LEU A 69 0.73 0.71 -8.09
N LEU A 70 0.45 0.42 -6.82
CA LEU A 70 1.35 0.76 -5.71
C LEU A 70 2.67 -0.02 -5.78
N SER A 71 2.61 -1.31 -6.10
CA SER A 71 3.80 -2.16 -6.25
C SER A 71 4.67 -1.71 -7.43
N ALA A 72 4.04 -1.33 -8.54
CA ALA A 72 4.71 -0.75 -9.69
C ALA A 72 5.34 0.62 -9.35
N LEU A 73 4.65 1.46 -8.58
CA LEU A 73 5.15 2.75 -8.11
C LEU A 73 6.40 2.59 -7.25
N TRP A 74 6.38 1.68 -6.27
CA TRP A 74 7.54 1.40 -5.41
C TRP A 74 8.72 0.84 -6.20
N SER A 75 8.46 -0.06 -7.13
CA SER A 75 9.48 -0.63 -8.03
C SER A 75 10.09 0.44 -8.94
N TRP A 76 9.27 1.33 -9.50
CA TRP A 76 9.72 2.45 -10.30
C TRP A 76 10.56 3.44 -9.49
N MET A 77 10.14 3.77 -8.27
CA MET A 77 10.90 4.59 -7.33
C MET A 77 12.26 3.98 -7.02
N ALA A 78 12.34 2.66 -6.82
CA ALA A 78 13.59 1.94 -6.60
C ALA A 78 14.57 2.14 -7.77
N VAL A 79 14.09 2.08 -9.01
CA VAL A 79 14.88 2.35 -10.22
C VAL A 79 15.34 3.81 -10.28
N LYS A 80 14.47 4.78 -9.92
CA LYS A 80 14.84 6.20 -9.90
C LYS A 80 15.84 6.55 -8.78
N TYR A 81 15.74 5.89 -7.63
CA TYR A 81 16.71 6.01 -6.53
C TYR A 81 18.06 5.45 -6.95
N ARG A 82 18.07 4.28 -7.58
CA ARG A 82 19.30 3.64 -8.08
C ARG A 82 20.02 4.47 -9.15
N SER A 83 19.26 5.17 -9.98
CA SER A 83 19.82 6.07 -11.00
C SER A 83 20.30 7.42 -10.46
N GLY A 84 20.20 7.66 -9.14
CA GLY A 84 20.72 8.88 -8.51
C GLY A 84 19.95 10.15 -8.93
N ARG A 85 18.71 10.02 -9.39
CA ARG A 85 17.90 11.18 -9.80
C ARG A 85 17.46 11.99 -8.59
N ARG A 86 17.86 13.28 -8.52
CA ARG A 86 17.56 14.15 -7.36
C ARG A 86 16.07 14.33 -7.08
N TRP A 87 15.25 14.41 -8.13
CA TRP A 87 13.80 14.55 -7.99
C TRP A 87 13.15 13.34 -7.32
N ALA A 88 13.77 12.14 -7.39
CA ALA A 88 13.23 10.96 -6.73
C ALA A 88 13.13 11.13 -5.20
N ARG A 89 14.05 11.86 -4.57
CA ARG A 89 13.97 12.17 -3.13
C ARG A 89 12.78 13.04 -2.79
N ILE A 90 12.57 14.08 -3.60
CA ILE A 90 11.48 15.05 -3.43
C ILE A 90 10.15 14.32 -3.62
N THR A 91 10.00 13.57 -4.72
CA THR A 91 8.82 12.76 -5.00
C THR A 91 8.57 11.74 -3.89
N GLY A 92 9.60 11.04 -3.39
CA GLY A 92 9.45 10.08 -2.30
C GLY A 92 8.98 10.72 -0.99
N THR A 93 9.46 11.92 -0.69
CA THR A 93 9.03 12.67 0.49
C THR A 93 7.58 13.15 0.36
N ILE A 94 7.18 13.62 -0.84
CA ILE A 94 5.78 14.00 -1.13
C ILE A 94 4.86 12.79 -1.02
N LEU A 95 5.22 11.65 -1.60
CA LEU A 95 4.43 10.42 -1.53
C LEU A 95 4.30 9.92 -0.09
N PHE A 96 5.36 10.00 0.71
CA PHE A 96 5.30 9.67 2.13
C PHE A 96 4.40 10.63 2.92
N GLY A 97 4.46 11.93 2.63
CA GLY A 97 3.57 12.91 3.23
C GLY A 97 2.10 12.64 2.89
N LEU A 98 1.81 12.33 1.62
CA LEU A 98 0.47 11.93 1.18
C LEU A 98 0.01 10.64 1.86
N PHE A 99 0.88 9.62 1.94
CA PHE A 99 0.57 8.38 2.62
C PHE A 99 0.26 8.59 4.10
N THR A 100 1.05 9.43 4.78
CA THR A 100 0.82 9.79 6.18
C THR A 100 -0.52 10.52 6.36
N PHE A 101 -0.82 11.48 5.48
CA PHE A 101 -2.08 12.22 5.52
C PHE A 101 -3.28 11.29 5.33
N LEU A 102 -3.24 10.42 4.32
CA LEU A 102 -4.31 9.45 4.06
C LEU A 102 -4.48 8.45 5.21
N TRP A 103 -3.37 7.98 5.79
CA TRP A 103 -3.42 7.05 6.91
C TRP A 103 -3.99 7.68 8.18
N VAL A 104 -3.59 8.92 8.51
CA VAL A 104 -4.16 9.67 9.63
C VAL A 104 -5.63 9.99 9.39
N LEU A 105 -6.03 10.31 8.16
CA LEU A 105 -7.43 10.52 7.81
C LEU A 105 -8.24 9.23 8.02
N TRP A 106 -7.70 8.08 7.59
CA TRP A 106 -8.30 6.77 7.82
C TRP A 106 -8.48 6.48 9.32
N LEU A 107 -7.45 6.69 10.14
CA LEU A 107 -7.52 6.52 11.60
C LEU A 107 -8.40 7.57 12.31
N GLY A 108 -8.50 8.80 11.81
CA GLY A 108 -9.16 9.89 12.50
C GLY A 108 -10.63 10.05 12.14
N VAL A 109 -10.98 9.77 10.89
CA VAL A 109 -12.29 10.11 10.29
C VAL A 109 -13.07 8.86 9.90
N PHE A 110 -12.38 7.79 9.48
CA PHE A 110 -13.01 6.57 8.98
C PHE A 110 -13.02 5.41 9.98
N ASN A 111 -12.57 5.61 11.22
CA ASN A 111 -12.64 4.62 12.31
C ASN A 111 -14.07 4.37 12.86
N GLY A 112 -15.10 4.82 12.15
CA GLY A 112 -16.47 4.41 12.45
C GLY A 112 -16.72 3.01 11.88
N GLU A 113 -17.58 2.23 12.53
CA GLU A 113 -18.03 0.96 11.97
C GLU A 113 -18.55 1.18 10.54
N PRO A 114 -18.08 0.40 9.55
CA PRO A 114 -18.62 0.47 8.20
C PRO A 114 -20.14 0.27 8.25
N PRO A 115 -20.92 0.97 7.41
CA PRO A 115 -22.35 0.73 7.34
C PRO A 115 -22.65 -0.76 7.11
N PRO A 116 -23.73 -1.30 7.71
CA PRO A 116 -24.10 -2.71 7.52
C PRO A 116 -24.16 -3.07 6.03
N GLY A 117 -23.45 -4.14 5.62
CA GLY A 117 -23.39 -4.57 4.23
C GLY A 117 -22.43 -3.78 3.33
N SER A 118 -21.61 -2.86 3.86
CA SER A 118 -20.40 -2.44 3.18
C SER A 118 -19.26 -3.38 3.56
N LEU A 119 -18.69 -4.07 2.57
CA LEU A 119 -17.34 -4.59 2.69
C LEU A 119 -16.44 -3.37 2.86
N ASP A 120 -15.75 -3.25 3.98
CA ASP A 120 -14.51 -2.49 3.95
C ASP A 120 -13.53 -3.34 3.11
N PRO A 121 -13.18 -2.94 1.87
CA PRO A 121 -12.33 -3.74 1.01
C PRO A 121 -10.95 -4.01 1.64
N GLY A 122 -10.62 -3.28 2.70
CA GLY A 122 -9.39 -3.45 3.47
C GLY A 122 -9.42 -4.53 4.55
N GLU A 123 -10.53 -4.80 5.23
CA GLU A 123 -10.49 -5.56 6.50
C GLU A 123 -9.96 -6.99 6.35
N HIS A 124 -10.22 -7.64 5.20
CA HIS A 124 -9.74 -8.99 4.89
C HIS A 124 -8.38 -9.03 4.19
N MET A 125 -7.85 -7.88 3.75
CA MET A 125 -6.48 -7.81 3.25
C MET A 125 -5.54 -7.65 4.44
N LEU A 126 -4.58 -8.59 4.58
CA LEU A 126 -3.53 -8.55 5.60
C LEU A 126 -2.90 -7.15 5.80
N LEU A 127 -2.80 -6.39 4.71
CA LEU A 127 -2.18 -5.08 4.66
C LEU A 127 -3.07 -3.90 5.04
N ALA A 128 -4.38 -4.08 5.20
CA ALA A 128 -5.25 -3.00 5.65
C ALA A 128 -5.48 -3.01 7.17
N THR A 129 -4.94 -3.98 7.89
CA THR A 129 -4.88 -3.92 9.35
C THR A 129 -4.08 -2.69 9.81
N PRO A 130 -4.47 -2.02 10.93
CA PRO A 130 -3.72 -0.89 11.47
C PRO A 130 -2.24 -1.22 11.72
N ALA A 131 -1.95 -2.44 12.18
CA ALA A 131 -0.60 -2.92 12.46
C ALA A 131 0.24 -3.06 11.18
N ALA A 132 -0.30 -3.66 10.12
CA ALA A 132 0.41 -3.79 8.84
C ALA A 132 0.64 -2.41 8.20
N ASN A 133 -0.36 -1.53 8.23
CA ASN A 133 -0.21 -0.15 7.76
C ASN A 133 0.86 0.61 8.54
N ALA A 134 0.91 0.46 9.87
CA ALA A 134 1.96 1.06 10.70
C ALA A 134 3.36 0.53 10.33
N ALA A 135 3.51 -0.78 10.11
CA ALA A 135 4.77 -1.36 9.67
C ALA A 135 5.21 -0.79 8.31
N MET A 136 4.30 -0.70 7.33
CA MET A 136 4.57 -0.12 6.02
C MET A 136 4.94 1.36 6.12
N TRP A 137 4.29 2.10 7.01
CA TRP A 137 4.61 3.49 7.30
C TRP A 137 6.01 3.66 7.89
N VAL A 138 6.40 2.81 8.84
CA VAL A 138 7.77 2.82 9.39
C VAL A 138 8.80 2.53 8.30
N LEU A 139 8.55 1.55 7.42
CA LEU A 139 9.47 1.25 6.32
C LEU A 139 9.59 2.45 5.35
N ALA A 140 8.48 3.10 5.02
CA ALA A 140 8.47 4.28 4.17
C ALA A 140 9.21 5.46 4.83
N LEU A 141 9.03 5.67 6.13
CA LEU A 141 9.77 6.68 6.90
C LEU A 141 11.28 6.41 6.87
N VAL A 142 11.70 5.16 7.11
CA VAL A 142 13.12 4.76 7.06
C VAL A 142 13.70 5.06 5.68
N ILE A 143 12.99 4.75 4.60
CA ILE A 143 13.41 5.07 3.22
C ILE A 143 13.62 6.58 3.05
N VAL A 144 12.67 7.40 3.49
CA VAL A 144 12.77 8.86 3.42
C VAL A 144 13.99 9.34 4.20
N VAL A 145 14.15 8.94 5.45
CA VAL A 145 15.29 9.34 6.30
C VAL A 145 16.62 8.95 5.64
N LEU A 146 16.75 7.70 5.17
CA LEU A 146 17.95 7.22 4.48
C LEU A 146 18.25 8.03 3.21
N SER A 147 17.22 8.45 2.48
CA SER A 147 17.36 9.26 1.27
C SER A 147 17.98 10.64 1.56
N TRP A 148 17.78 11.18 2.76
CA TRP A 148 18.28 12.48 3.18
C TRP A 148 19.63 12.45 3.90
N THR A 149 20.21 11.26 4.09
CA THR A 149 21.53 11.13 4.73
C THR A 149 22.67 11.73 3.88
N PRO A 150 23.75 12.24 4.50
CA PRO A 150 24.89 12.81 3.77
C PRO A 150 25.52 11.89 2.71
N PRO A 151 25.66 10.57 2.93
CA PRO A 151 26.15 9.64 1.90
C PRO A 151 25.21 9.54 0.69
N ALA A 152 23.90 9.56 0.93
CA ALA A 152 22.90 9.55 -0.13
C ALA A 152 22.96 10.87 -0.92
N ASP A 153 23.03 12.02 -0.24
CA ASP A 153 23.11 13.33 -0.87
C ASP A 153 24.25 13.44 -1.89
N ARG A 154 25.44 12.93 -1.55
CA ARG A 154 26.59 12.88 -2.48
C ARG A 154 26.29 12.07 -3.73
N HIS A 155 25.56 10.96 -3.62
CA HIS A 155 25.19 10.12 -4.75
C HIS A 155 24.23 10.85 -5.70
N PHE A 156 23.18 11.45 -5.15
CA PHE A 156 22.22 12.25 -5.94
C PHE A 156 22.86 13.54 -6.51
N ARG A 157 23.92 14.06 -5.86
CA ARG A 157 24.64 15.23 -6.38
C ARG A 157 25.53 14.91 -7.59
N ARG A 158 26.12 13.73 -7.66
CA ARG A 158 27.05 13.31 -8.73
C ARG A 158 26.39 13.07 -10.09
N ALA A 159 25.11 12.67 -10.12
CA ALA A 159 24.35 12.43 -11.36
C ALA A 159 24.05 13.70 -12.19
N ARG A 160 24.64 14.86 -11.85
CA ARG A 160 24.49 16.15 -12.55
C ARG A 160 25.64 16.50 -13.49
N ARG A 161 26.71 15.70 -13.56
CA ARG A 161 27.78 15.97 -14.51
C ARG A 161 27.40 15.33 -15.86
N PRO A 162 27.12 16.13 -16.91
CA PRO A 162 27.06 15.60 -18.27
C PRO A 162 28.41 14.96 -18.65
#